data_AF-A0A147HRZ9-F1
#
_entry.id   AF-A0A147HRZ9-F1
#
_cell.length_a   1.000
_cell.length_b   1.000
_cell.length_c   1.000
_cell.angle_alpha   90.00
_cell.angle_beta   90.00
_cell.angle_gamma   90.00
#
_symmetry.space_group_name_H-M   'P 1'
#
loop_
_entity.id
_entity.type
_entity.pdbx_description
1 polymer ?
#
loop_
_entity_poly.entity_id
_entity_poly.type
_entity_poly.pdbx_seq_one_letter_code
_entity_poly.pdbx_strand_id
1 'polypeptide(L)'
;MPKRAYQQKVEYPTNAEMSAIFKADQDDRRKPNIDWSVVGPADEKRKARTQELLDAGALHSGDDFYHAAFLFQHGDGPNDYLKAHLLALIAAARGKTKAVWIASATLDRYLKSIGKPQVLGTQYMIPRGGPVTQEPYDKTLVSDALRQALRVPPLAEQEKRRQALEDEAKQQAAAKP
;
A
#
# COMPACT_ATOMS: atom_id res chain seq x y z
N MET A 1 -31.11 -25.55 -3.56
CA MET A 1 -29.78 -25.04 -3.99
C MET A 1 -29.85 -24.68 -5.46
N PRO A 2 -29.62 -23.41 -5.85
CA PRO A 2 -29.13 -23.12 -7.19
C PRO A 2 -27.75 -22.46 -7.12
N LYS A 3 -26.77 -23.08 -7.78
CA LYS A 3 -25.49 -22.48 -8.14
C LYS A 3 -25.77 -21.31 -9.09
N ARG A 4 -25.81 -20.07 -8.59
CA ARG A 4 -25.39 -18.92 -9.40
C ARG A 4 -23.91 -18.66 -9.11
N ALA A 5 -23.06 -19.52 -9.65
CA ALA A 5 -21.71 -19.07 -9.95
C ALA A 5 -21.88 -18.10 -11.13
N TYR A 6 -22.01 -16.80 -10.84
CA TYR A 6 -21.69 -15.82 -11.86
C TYR A 6 -20.24 -16.13 -12.23
N GLN A 7 -20.00 -16.63 -13.45
CA GLN A 7 -18.65 -16.63 -14.00
C GLN A 7 -18.24 -15.17 -14.08
N GLN A 8 -17.64 -14.69 -13.01
CA GLN A 8 -17.20 -13.32 -12.93
C GLN A 8 -16.06 -13.23 -13.93
N LYS A 9 -16.23 -12.45 -14.98
CA LYS A 9 -15.13 -12.14 -15.89
C LYS A 9 -14.08 -11.44 -15.04
N VAL A 10 -12.97 -12.14 -14.79
CA VAL A 10 -11.85 -11.68 -13.94
C VAL A 10 -10.87 -10.85 -14.77
N GLU A 11 -10.76 -11.15 -16.06
CA GLU A 11 -9.80 -10.52 -16.97
C GLU A 11 -10.46 -9.45 -17.85
N TYR A 12 -9.93 -8.24 -17.73
CA TYR A 12 -10.27 -7.09 -18.58
C TYR A 12 -8.99 -6.49 -19.14
N PRO A 13 -9.03 -5.86 -20.32
CA PRO A 13 -7.91 -5.05 -20.81
C PRO A 13 -7.55 -3.97 -19.78
N THR A 14 -6.26 -3.80 -19.55
CA THR A 14 -5.73 -2.75 -18.66
C THR A 14 -5.75 -1.40 -19.36
N ASN A 15 -6.14 -0.37 -18.62
CA ASN A 15 -6.14 1.01 -19.07
C ASN A 15 -4.69 1.52 -19.21
N ALA A 16 -4.31 1.91 -20.42
CA ALA A 16 -2.96 2.37 -20.73
C ALA A 16 -2.58 3.67 -19.99
N GLU A 17 -3.56 4.56 -19.78
CA GLU A 17 -3.34 5.81 -19.04
C GLU A 17 -3.09 5.54 -17.56
N MET A 18 -3.91 4.68 -16.92
CA MET A 18 -3.70 4.29 -15.52
C MET A 18 -2.33 3.62 -15.33
N SER A 19 -1.90 2.80 -16.29
CA SER A 19 -0.57 2.17 -16.28
C SER A 19 0.55 3.20 -16.40
N ALA A 20 0.40 4.22 -17.25
CA ALA A 20 1.37 5.29 -17.41
C ALA A 20 1.47 6.16 -16.14
N ILE A 21 0.34 6.50 -15.52
CA ILE A 21 0.27 7.23 -14.25
C ILE A 21 1.02 6.47 -13.15
N PHE A 22 0.73 5.18 -12.98
CA PHE A 22 1.40 4.35 -11.99
C PHE A 22 2.90 4.24 -12.25
N LYS A 23 3.30 4.03 -13.50
CA LYS A 23 4.72 3.98 -13.86
C LYS A 23 5.44 5.28 -13.45
N ALA A 24 4.85 6.44 -13.74
CA ALA A 24 5.42 7.73 -13.39
C ALA A 24 5.54 7.93 -11.86
N ASP A 25 4.52 7.54 -11.09
CA ASP A 25 4.58 7.55 -9.62
C ASP A 25 5.70 6.66 -9.07
N GLN A 26 5.85 5.45 -9.62
CA GLN A 26 6.92 4.54 -9.17
C GLN A 26 8.31 5.01 -9.60
N ASP A 27 8.45 5.61 -10.79
CA ASP A 27 9.73 6.13 -11.30
C ASP A 27 10.27 7.27 -10.42
N ASP A 28 9.39 8.16 -9.92
CA ASP A 28 9.76 9.26 -9.02
C ASP A 28 10.39 8.78 -7.70
N ARG A 29 10.09 7.54 -7.30
CA ARG A 29 10.52 6.92 -6.03
C ARG A 29 11.71 5.97 -6.18
N ARG A 30 12.32 5.88 -7.37
CA ARG A 30 13.51 5.03 -7.59
C ARG A 30 14.80 5.64 -7.04
N LYS A 31 14.82 6.96 -6.80
CA LYS A 31 16.01 7.66 -6.32
C LYS A 31 16.08 7.60 -4.79
N PRO A 32 17.29 7.46 -4.20
CA PRO A 32 17.44 7.41 -2.75
C PRO A 32 17.05 8.72 -2.05
N ASN A 33 17.26 9.86 -2.71
CA ASN A 33 16.86 11.18 -2.22
C ASN A 33 15.67 11.68 -3.04
N ILE A 34 14.47 11.52 -2.48
CA ILE A 34 13.22 11.96 -3.10
C ILE A 34 13.03 13.46 -2.86
N ASP A 35 12.86 14.23 -3.93
CA ASP A 35 12.47 15.64 -3.84
C ASP A 35 10.96 15.76 -3.66
N TRP A 36 10.52 15.88 -2.41
CA TRP A 36 9.10 15.99 -2.06
C TRP A 36 8.44 17.27 -2.58
N SER A 37 9.21 18.33 -2.90
CA SER A 37 8.65 19.54 -3.52
C SER A 37 8.20 19.31 -4.97
N VAL A 38 8.73 18.27 -5.61
CA VAL A 38 8.33 17.83 -6.95
C VAL A 38 7.33 16.68 -6.88
N VAL A 39 7.60 15.68 -6.03
CA VAL A 39 6.80 14.45 -5.97
C VAL A 39 5.42 14.71 -5.34
N GLY A 40 5.33 15.51 -4.28
CA GLY A 40 4.03 15.80 -3.64
C GLY A 40 3.00 16.42 -4.60
N PRO A 41 3.33 17.51 -5.33
CA PRO A 41 2.43 18.06 -6.35
C PRO A 41 2.13 17.10 -7.51
N ALA A 42 3.07 16.21 -7.86
CA ALA A 42 2.84 15.20 -8.89
C ALA A 42 1.85 14.12 -8.40
N ASP A 43 1.96 13.69 -7.16
CA ASP A 43 1.05 12.74 -6.52
C ASP A 43 -0.38 13.27 -6.51
N GLU A 44 -0.59 14.52 -6.11
CA GLU A 44 -1.92 15.14 -6.11
C GLU A 44 -2.55 15.21 -7.52
N LYS A 45 -1.76 15.58 -8.54
CA LYS A 45 -2.23 15.57 -9.94
C LYS A 45 -2.60 14.16 -10.41
N ARG A 46 -1.77 13.16 -10.10
CA ARG A 46 -2.01 11.77 -10.47
C ARG A 46 -3.22 11.19 -9.73
N LYS A 47 -3.40 11.52 -8.45
CA LYS A 47 -4.55 11.14 -7.63
C LYS A 47 -5.84 11.72 -8.19
N ALA A 48 -5.84 13.02 -8.53
CA ALA A 48 -6.98 13.67 -9.19
C ALA A 48 -7.32 13.01 -10.53
N ARG A 49 -6.32 12.77 -11.40
CA ARG A 49 -6.58 12.10 -12.68
C ARG A 49 -7.06 10.66 -12.53
N THR A 50 -6.51 9.93 -11.56
CA THR A 50 -6.97 8.58 -11.23
C THR A 50 -8.41 8.58 -10.73
N GLN A 51 -8.80 9.59 -9.96
CA GLN A 51 -10.18 9.78 -9.52
C GLN A 51 -11.14 9.99 -10.70
N GLU A 52 -10.78 10.81 -11.68
CA GLU A 52 -11.57 11.00 -12.90
C GLU A 52 -11.76 9.68 -13.69
N LEU A 53 -10.71 8.84 -13.78
CA LEU A 53 -10.80 7.53 -14.43
C LEU A 53 -11.72 6.57 -13.68
N LEU A 54 -11.71 6.62 -12.34
CA LEU A 54 -12.62 5.84 -11.50
C LEU A 54 -14.07 6.29 -11.67
N ASP A 55 -14.33 7.59 -11.62
CA ASP A 55 -15.68 8.16 -11.72
C ASP A 55 -16.30 7.96 -13.10
N ALA A 56 -15.47 8.00 -14.15
CA ALA A 56 -15.88 7.65 -15.51
C ALA A 56 -16.10 6.14 -15.73
N GLY A 57 -15.79 5.30 -14.74
CA GLY A 57 -15.88 3.84 -14.86
C GLY A 57 -14.87 3.23 -15.83
N ALA A 58 -13.75 3.90 -16.09
CA ALA A 58 -12.76 3.53 -17.11
C ALA A 58 -11.72 2.48 -16.65
N LEU A 59 -11.74 2.08 -15.39
CA LEU A 59 -10.86 1.07 -14.80
C LEU A 59 -11.58 -0.27 -14.67
N HIS A 60 -10.98 -1.34 -15.20
CA HIS A 60 -11.63 -2.63 -15.27
C HIS A 60 -10.74 -3.80 -14.91
N SER A 61 -9.43 -3.76 -15.14
CA SER A 61 -8.55 -4.91 -14.91
C SER A 61 -8.04 -4.98 -13.48
N GLY A 62 -7.56 -6.15 -13.04
CA GLY A 62 -6.87 -6.25 -11.76
C GLY A 62 -5.66 -5.31 -11.65
N ASP A 63 -4.98 -5.04 -12.76
CA ASP A 63 -3.87 -4.08 -12.82
C ASP A 63 -4.35 -2.63 -12.64
N ASP A 64 -5.46 -2.24 -13.25
CA ASP A 64 -6.01 -0.88 -13.11
C ASP A 64 -6.26 -0.53 -11.64
N PHE A 65 -6.95 -1.42 -10.92
CA PHE A 65 -7.27 -1.21 -9.52
C PHE A 65 -6.04 -1.34 -8.62
N TYR A 66 -5.09 -2.19 -8.97
CA TYR A 66 -3.81 -2.31 -8.25
C TYR A 66 -2.99 -1.02 -8.38
N HIS A 67 -2.89 -0.50 -9.60
CA HIS A 67 -2.23 0.78 -9.88
C HIS A 67 -2.90 1.92 -9.12
N ALA A 68 -4.24 2.05 -9.21
CA ALA A 68 -4.98 3.07 -8.48
C ALA A 68 -4.79 2.95 -6.96
N ALA A 69 -4.79 1.74 -6.40
CA ALA A 69 -4.53 1.51 -4.98
C ALA A 69 -3.16 2.06 -4.56
N PHE A 70 -2.13 1.91 -5.40
CA PHE A 70 -0.81 2.46 -5.12
C PHE A 70 -0.78 4.00 -5.09
N LEU A 71 -1.53 4.65 -5.96
CA LEU A 71 -1.63 6.12 -5.95
C LEU A 71 -2.34 6.61 -4.67
N PHE A 72 -3.50 6.04 -4.33
CA PHE A 72 -4.23 6.46 -3.13
C PHE A 72 -3.50 6.08 -1.82
N GLN A 73 -2.67 5.04 -1.82
CA GLN A 73 -1.87 4.74 -0.63
C GLN A 73 -0.89 5.87 -0.28
N HIS A 74 -0.47 6.69 -1.26
CA HIS A 74 0.40 7.84 -1.05
C HIS A 74 -0.35 9.10 -0.59
N GLY A 75 -1.68 9.02 -0.41
CA GLY A 75 -2.48 10.11 0.13
C GLY A 75 -2.11 10.49 1.57
N ASP A 76 -2.71 11.57 2.04
CA ASP A 76 -2.40 12.25 3.30
C ASP A 76 -3.42 12.01 4.41
N GLY A 77 -4.51 11.30 4.12
CA GLY A 77 -5.62 11.12 5.05
C GLY A 77 -6.24 9.72 5.10
N PRO A 78 -7.05 9.44 6.14
CA PRO A 78 -7.71 8.15 6.34
C PRO A 78 -8.59 7.73 5.14
N ASN A 79 -9.26 8.68 4.49
CA ASN A 79 -10.13 8.39 3.34
C ASN A 79 -9.34 7.88 2.13
N ASP A 80 -8.12 8.38 1.91
CA ASP A 80 -7.26 7.91 0.84
C ASP A 80 -6.80 6.48 1.11
N TYR A 81 -6.41 6.16 2.35
CA TYR A 81 -6.01 4.80 2.73
C TYR A 81 -7.18 3.80 2.66
N LEU A 82 -8.38 4.20 3.09
CA LEU A 82 -9.57 3.37 2.99
C LEU A 82 -9.94 3.12 1.52
N LYS A 83 -9.87 4.14 0.67
CA LYS A 83 -10.09 3.97 -0.77
C LYS A 83 -9.03 3.06 -1.39
N ALA A 84 -7.75 3.24 -1.05
CA ALA A 84 -6.67 2.37 -1.50
C ALA A 84 -6.91 0.90 -1.10
N HIS A 85 -7.41 0.67 0.11
CA HIS A 85 -7.79 -0.67 0.56
C HIS A 85 -8.90 -1.28 -0.30
N LEU A 86 -9.99 -0.53 -0.56
CA LEU A 86 -11.09 -1.01 -1.41
C LEU A 86 -10.62 -1.31 -2.84
N LEU A 87 -9.79 -0.45 -3.43
CA LEU A 87 -9.21 -0.66 -4.75
C LEU A 87 -8.33 -1.92 -4.78
N ALA A 88 -7.50 -2.14 -3.75
CA ALA A 88 -6.68 -3.33 -3.63
C ALA A 88 -7.51 -4.63 -3.49
N LEU A 89 -8.62 -4.59 -2.74
CA LEU A 89 -9.56 -5.72 -2.66
C LEU A 89 -10.18 -6.03 -4.03
N ILE A 90 -10.60 -4.99 -4.76
CA ILE A 90 -11.14 -5.14 -6.12
C ILE A 90 -10.09 -5.77 -7.05
N ALA A 91 -8.84 -5.29 -6.98
CA ALA A 91 -7.73 -5.85 -7.77
C ALA A 91 -7.50 -7.33 -7.46
N ALA A 92 -7.49 -7.70 -6.18
CA ALA A 92 -7.35 -9.10 -5.75
C ALA A 92 -8.51 -9.97 -6.24
N ALA A 93 -9.76 -9.49 -6.14
CA ALA A 93 -10.94 -10.16 -6.67
C ALA A 93 -10.89 -10.31 -8.20
N ARG A 94 -10.16 -9.42 -8.89
CA ARG A 94 -9.85 -9.49 -10.33
C ARG A 94 -8.57 -10.26 -10.64
N GLY A 95 -8.13 -11.15 -9.75
CA GLY A 95 -7.03 -12.08 -9.99
C GLY A 95 -5.63 -11.49 -9.83
N LYS A 96 -5.50 -10.20 -9.46
CA LYS A 96 -4.18 -9.60 -9.18
C LYS A 96 -3.68 -10.04 -7.81
N THR A 97 -3.03 -11.20 -7.76
CA THR A 97 -2.56 -11.78 -6.50
C THR A 97 -1.56 -10.90 -5.73
N LYS A 98 -0.79 -10.05 -6.42
CA LYS A 98 0.09 -9.05 -5.76
C LYS A 98 -0.70 -8.00 -4.96
N ALA A 99 -1.98 -7.80 -5.26
CA ALA A 99 -2.80 -6.81 -4.58
C ALA A 99 -3.11 -7.15 -3.11
N VAL A 100 -2.99 -8.42 -2.72
CA VAL A 100 -3.28 -8.87 -1.34
C VAL A 100 -2.37 -8.17 -0.32
N TRP A 101 -1.09 -7.96 -0.67
CA TRP A 101 -0.16 -7.25 0.23
C TRP A 101 -0.52 -5.77 0.37
N ILE A 102 -0.82 -5.07 -0.73
CA ILE A 102 -1.18 -3.64 -0.64
C ILE A 102 -2.55 -3.43 0.03
N ALA A 103 -3.49 -4.38 -0.10
CA ALA A 103 -4.73 -4.39 0.68
C ALA A 103 -4.44 -4.48 2.19
N SER A 104 -3.49 -5.33 2.58
CA SER A 104 -3.02 -5.46 3.97
C SER A 104 -2.35 -4.19 4.48
N ALA A 105 -1.46 -3.61 3.66
CA ALA A 105 -0.71 -2.42 4.03
C ALA A 105 -1.59 -1.18 4.19
N THR A 106 -2.57 -1.00 3.30
CA THR A 106 -3.52 0.12 3.33
C THR A 106 -4.50 0.01 4.51
N LEU A 107 -4.88 -1.21 4.92
CA LEU A 107 -5.67 -1.41 6.15
C LEU A 107 -4.92 -0.94 7.40
N ASP A 108 -3.68 -1.37 7.58
CA ASP A 108 -2.87 -0.93 8.72
C ASP A 108 -2.65 0.58 8.70
N ARG A 109 -2.42 1.18 7.52
CA ARG A 109 -2.26 2.63 7.41
C ARG A 109 -3.56 3.37 7.76
N TYR A 110 -4.71 2.87 7.32
CA TYR A 110 -6.02 3.37 7.72
C TYR A 110 -6.18 3.31 9.24
N LEU A 111 -5.96 2.14 9.87
CA LEU A 111 -6.07 1.96 11.32
C LEU A 111 -5.20 2.95 12.08
N LYS A 112 -3.92 3.08 11.70
CA LYS A 112 -3.01 4.05 12.33
C LYS A 112 -3.48 5.49 12.16
N SER A 113 -3.95 5.86 10.96
CA SER A 113 -4.42 7.22 10.67
C SER A 113 -5.64 7.64 11.51
N ILE A 114 -6.43 6.67 12.00
CA ILE A 114 -7.58 6.91 12.89
C ILE A 114 -7.27 6.60 14.37
N GLY A 115 -5.99 6.47 14.73
CA GLY A 115 -5.56 6.25 16.11
C GLY A 115 -5.80 4.84 16.65
N LYS A 116 -5.96 3.83 15.78
CA LYS A 116 -6.06 2.42 16.16
C LYS A 116 -4.72 1.70 15.98
N PRO A 117 -4.46 0.63 16.78
CA PRO A 117 -3.33 -0.26 16.51
C PRO A 117 -3.41 -0.86 15.12
N GLN A 118 -2.26 -1.02 14.46
CA GLN A 118 -2.20 -1.88 13.28
C GLN A 118 -2.31 -3.35 13.69
N VAL A 119 -2.64 -4.23 12.74
CA VAL A 119 -2.96 -5.64 13.03
C VAL A 119 -2.17 -6.62 12.17
N LEU A 120 -1.61 -6.16 11.05
CA LEU A 120 -0.77 -6.98 10.16
C LEU A 120 0.72 -6.64 10.30
N GLY A 121 1.05 -5.46 10.81
CA GLY A 121 2.44 -5.04 11.07
C GLY A 121 3.16 -4.50 9.84
N THR A 122 2.44 -4.00 8.85
CA THR A 122 3.03 -3.50 7.61
C THR A 122 3.65 -2.11 7.73
N GLN A 123 3.27 -1.32 8.75
CA GLN A 123 3.71 0.06 8.91
C GLN A 123 4.84 0.19 9.94
N TYR A 124 6.05 0.47 9.46
CA TYR A 124 7.21 0.82 10.29
C TYR A 124 7.28 2.34 10.47
N MET A 125 7.71 2.78 11.64
CA MET A 125 7.99 4.18 11.96
C MET A 125 9.46 4.31 12.33
N ILE A 126 10.15 5.24 11.67
CA ILE A 126 11.57 5.53 11.88
C ILE A 126 11.65 6.96 12.44
N PRO A 127 11.39 7.16 13.74
CA PRO A 127 11.44 8.49 14.34
C PRO A 127 12.87 9.03 14.33
N ARG A 128 13.03 10.34 14.12
CA ARG A 128 14.34 10.99 14.20
C ARG A 128 14.87 10.89 15.63
N GLY A 129 16.00 10.20 15.82
CA GLY A 129 16.64 10.06 17.12
C GLY A 129 15.94 9.08 18.09
N GLY A 130 15.01 8.26 17.60
CA GLY A 130 14.34 7.23 18.39
C GLY A 130 14.46 5.83 17.76
N PRO A 131 14.08 4.76 18.48
CA PRO A 131 14.11 3.41 17.95
C PRO A 131 13.05 3.22 16.87
N VAL A 132 13.37 2.40 15.85
CA VAL A 132 12.40 1.98 14.85
C VAL A 132 11.32 1.12 15.52
N THR A 133 10.06 1.43 15.24
CA THR A 133 8.93 0.78 15.88
C THR A 133 7.80 0.51 14.88
N GLN A 134 7.01 -0.53 15.17
CA GLN A 134 5.72 -0.77 14.51
C GLN A 134 4.55 -0.45 15.44
N GLU A 135 4.78 0.06 16.65
CA GLU A 135 3.70 0.31 17.61
C GLU A 135 2.83 1.52 17.21
N PRO A 136 1.55 1.60 17.66
CA PRO A 136 0.79 0.54 18.32
C PRO A 136 0.45 -0.62 17.37
N TYR A 137 0.68 -1.86 17.83
CA TYR A 137 0.48 -3.09 17.05
C TYR A 137 -0.18 -4.19 17.90
N ASP A 138 -1.43 -4.53 17.59
CA ASP A 138 -2.06 -5.74 18.10
C ASP A 138 -1.53 -6.98 17.36
N LYS A 139 -0.61 -7.68 18.01
CA LYS A 139 0.04 -8.88 17.47
C LYS A 139 -0.79 -10.16 17.64
N THR A 140 -1.90 -10.08 18.38
CA THR A 140 -2.70 -11.25 18.79
C THR A 140 -3.91 -11.51 17.89
N LEU A 141 -4.46 -10.46 17.25
CA LEU A 141 -5.62 -10.60 16.39
C LEU A 141 -5.36 -11.48 15.15
N VAL A 142 -4.17 -11.36 14.56
CA VAL A 142 -3.79 -12.07 13.35
C VAL A 142 -2.65 -13.05 13.67
N SER A 143 -2.84 -14.34 13.37
CA SER A 143 -1.78 -15.35 13.50
C SER A 143 -0.80 -15.28 12.32
N ASP A 144 0.38 -15.88 12.46
CA ASP A 144 1.36 -15.90 11.36
C ASP A 144 0.86 -16.67 10.12
N ALA A 145 0.02 -17.70 10.30
CA ALA A 145 -0.65 -18.38 9.19
C ALA A 145 -1.58 -17.44 8.40
N LEU A 146 -2.33 -16.59 9.12
CA LEU A 146 -3.17 -15.57 8.48
C LEU A 146 -2.33 -14.48 7.81
N ARG A 147 -1.23 -14.03 8.44
CA ARG A 147 -0.28 -13.08 7.80
C ARG A 147 0.25 -13.64 6.48
N GLN A 148 0.71 -14.88 6.47
CA GLN A 148 1.21 -15.53 5.26
C GLN A 148 0.14 -15.66 4.17
N ALA A 149 -1.10 -16.03 4.53
CA ALA A 149 -2.22 -16.06 3.59
C ALA A 149 -2.52 -14.67 3.00
N LEU A 150 -2.33 -13.62 3.79
CA LEU A 150 -2.42 -12.21 3.41
C LEU A 150 -1.13 -11.66 2.76
N ARG A 151 -0.15 -12.54 2.48
CA ARG A 151 1.16 -12.19 1.90
C ARG A 151 1.97 -11.19 2.72
N VAL A 152 1.75 -11.16 4.02
CA VAL A 152 2.51 -10.38 5.00
C VAL A 152 3.49 -11.31 5.72
N PRO A 153 4.76 -10.89 5.95
CA PRO A 153 5.72 -11.70 6.68
C PRO A 153 5.25 -12.05 8.12
N PRO A 154 5.59 -13.22 8.67
CA PRO A 154 5.41 -13.57 10.08
C PRO A 154 6.08 -12.57 11.04
N LEU A 155 5.64 -12.55 12.31
CA LEU A 155 6.17 -11.61 13.32
C LEU A 155 7.70 -11.66 13.47
N ALA A 156 8.29 -12.85 13.45
CA ALA A 156 9.74 -13.01 13.59
C ALA A 156 10.52 -12.38 12.41
N GLU A 157 9.96 -12.39 11.20
CA GLU A 157 10.56 -11.75 10.02
C GLU A 157 10.36 -10.24 10.04
N GLN A 158 9.20 -9.77 10.51
CA GLN A 158 8.96 -8.34 10.71
C GLN A 158 9.94 -7.74 11.72
N GLU A 159 10.22 -8.46 12.82
CA GLU A 159 11.19 -8.02 13.82
C GLU A 159 12.61 -7.92 13.25
N LYS A 160 13.03 -8.89 12.42
CA LYS A 160 14.31 -8.80 11.70
C LYS A 160 14.35 -7.58 10.77
N ARG A 161 13.25 -7.27 10.08
CA ARG A 161 13.16 -6.07 9.24
C ARG A 161 13.20 -4.78 10.07
N ARG A 162 12.55 -4.74 11.23
CA ARG A 162 12.60 -3.62 12.18
C ARG A 162 14.04 -3.34 12.61
N GLN A 163 14.78 -4.38 13.00
CA GLN A 163 16.19 -4.28 13.40
C GLN A 163 17.07 -3.80 12.25
N ALA A 164 16.89 -4.35 11.04
CA ALA A 164 17.64 -3.90 9.86
C ALA A 164 17.39 -2.41 9.54
N LEU A 165 16.14 -1.95 9.61
CA LEU A 165 15.80 -0.53 9.45
C LEU A 165 16.43 0.34 10.55
N GLU A 166 16.52 -0.17 11.78
CA GLU A 166 17.16 0.54 12.88
C GLU A 166 18.66 0.70 12.67
N ASP A 167 19.33 -0.35 12.18
CA ASP A 167 20.76 -0.31 11.85
C ASP A 167 21.03 0.62 10.66
N GLU A 168 20.21 0.56 9.60
CA GLU A 168 20.27 1.46 8.45
C GLU A 168 20.12 2.94 8.91
N ALA A 169 19.17 3.23 9.80
CA ALA A 169 18.95 4.58 10.32
C ALA A 169 20.14 5.08 11.16
N LYS A 170 20.74 4.22 12.00
CA LYS A 170 21.93 4.56 12.79
C LYS A 170 23.14 4.87 11.90
N GLN A 171 23.37 4.07 10.87
CA GLN A 171 24.45 4.29 9.90
C GLN A 171 24.28 5.62 9.16
N GLN A 172 23.06 5.93 8.71
CA GLN A 172 22.77 7.21 8.05
C GLN A 172 22.95 8.42 8.96
N ALA A 173 22.61 8.29 10.25
CA ALA A 173 22.84 9.35 11.24
C ALA A 173 24.33 9.58 11.49
N ALA A 174 25.14 8.51 11.55
CA ALA A 174 26.60 8.60 11.73
C ALA A 174 27.33 9.14 10.49
N ALA A 175 26.78 8.94 9.28
CA ALA A 175 27.36 9.40 8.02
C ALA A 175 27.06 10.87 7.68
N LYS A 176 26.17 11.53 8.42
CA LYS A 176 25.91 12.97 8.26
C LYS A 176 26.84 13.76 9.19
N PRO A 177 27.76 14.59 8.64
CA PRO A 177 28.66 15.42 9.43
C PRO A 177 27.93 16.51 10.23
#